data_AF-A0A1M5FP63-F1
#
_entry.id   AF-A0A1M5FP63-F1
#
_cell.length_a   1.000
_cell.length_b   1.000
_cell.length_c   1.000
_cell.angle_alpha   90.00
_cell.angle_beta   90.00
_cell.angle_gamma   90.00
#
_symmetry.space_group_name_H-M   'P 1'
#
loop_
_entity.id
_entity.type
_entity.pdbx_description
1 polymer ?
#
loop_
_entity_poly.entity_id
_entity_poly.type
_entity_poly.pdbx_seq_one_letter_code
_entity_poly.pdbx_strand_id
1 'polypeptide(L)'
;MKDTLEYKILKYLSENDNGEFININLLSEDKVLLNKSILDLKNKRLINAKKYTSNGYDKYFLCQINFEGKIFFNAIKPEQNKKSHNNSDFLNNQSTDNLKLLTNSEEVTKSKLKSLFSNSWFIGISLVVLAAIFSGKRVMNFINNILDGL
;
A
#
# COMPACT_ATOMS: atom_id res chain seq x y z
N MET A 1 -15.55 -3.49 -14.79
CA MET A 1 -14.24 -4.05 -14.39
C MET A 1 -14.31 -5.42 -13.70
N LYS A 2 -15.45 -5.89 -13.18
CA LYS A 2 -15.50 -7.15 -12.41
C LYS A 2 -15.16 -8.41 -13.22
N ASP A 3 -15.40 -8.38 -14.53
CA ASP A 3 -15.10 -9.51 -15.43
C ASP A 3 -13.75 -9.40 -16.12
N THR A 4 -12.96 -8.36 -15.81
CA THR A 4 -11.67 -8.15 -16.46
C THR A 4 -10.58 -9.00 -15.81
N LEU A 5 -9.55 -9.36 -16.58
CA LEU A 5 -8.46 -10.17 -16.07
C LEU A 5 -7.71 -9.46 -14.93
N GLU A 6 -7.62 -8.13 -14.99
CA GLU A 6 -6.99 -7.32 -13.92
C GLU A 6 -7.69 -7.52 -12.59
N TYR A 7 -9.03 -7.53 -12.58
CA TYR A 7 -9.80 -7.79 -11.36
C TYR A 7 -9.55 -9.20 -10.84
N LYS A 8 -9.53 -10.21 -11.71
CA LYS A 8 -9.24 -11.60 -11.33
C LYS A 8 -7.84 -11.75 -10.73
N ILE A 9 -6.83 -11.09 -11.31
CA ILE A 9 -5.46 -11.05 -10.78
C ILE A 9 -5.44 -10.42 -9.39
N LEU A 10 -6.03 -9.23 -9.23
CA LEU A 10 -6.06 -8.53 -7.94
C LEU A 10 -6.82 -9.33 -6.88
N LYS A 11 -7.95 -9.94 -7.24
CA LYS A 11 -8.72 -10.82 -6.35
C LYS A 11 -7.89 -12.00 -5.90
N TYR A 12 -7.30 -12.74 -6.83
CA TYR A 12 -6.50 -13.91 -6.53
C TYR A 12 -5.30 -13.58 -5.64
N LEU A 13 -4.58 -12.50 -5.94
CA LEU A 13 -3.46 -12.06 -5.10
C LEU A 13 -3.92 -11.59 -3.73
N SER A 14 -5.04 -10.87 -3.62
CA SER A 14 -5.57 -10.41 -2.33
C SER A 14 -6.07 -11.55 -1.43
N GLU A 15 -6.59 -12.64 -2.01
CA GLU A 15 -7.10 -13.80 -1.26
C GLU A 15 -5.97 -14.75 -0.81
N ASN A 16 -4.83 -14.71 -1.49
CA ASN A 16 -3.69 -15.60 -1.25
C ASN A 16 -2.45 -14.84 -0.75
N ASP A 17 -2.58 -13.59 -0.32
CA ASP A 17 -1.45 -12.77 0.08
C ASP A 17 -0.81 -13.27 1.38
N ASN A 18 0.34 -13.90 1.24
CA ASN A 18 1.22 -14.35 2.32
C ASN A 18 2.49 -13.49 2.43
N GLY A 19 2.57 -12.35 1.72
CA GLY A 19 3.79 -11.54 1.66
C GLY A 19 4.85 -12.06 0.70
N GLU A 20 4.56 -13.12 -0.07
CA GLU A 20 5.47 -13.67 -1.09
C GLU A 20 4.95 -13.44 -2.52
N PHE A 21 5.76 -13.85 -3.50
CA PHE A 21 5.37 -13.81 -4.91
C PHE A 21 4.60 -15.08 -5.27
N ILE A 22 3.39 -14.90 -5.82
CA ILE A 22 2.46 -15.97 -6.12
C ILE A 22 2.42 -16.22 -7.62
N ASN A 23 2.39 -17.48 -8.02
CA ASN A 23 2.22 -17.85 -9.43
C ASN A 23 0.78 -17.59 -9.89
N ILE A 24 0.63 -16.78 -10.94
CA ILE A 24 -0.67 -16.41 -11.50
C ILE A 24 -0.91 -16.98 -12.91
N ASN A 25 -0.04 -17.85 -13.40
CA ASN A 25 -0.18 -18.44 -14.74
C ASN A 25 -1.49 -19.21 -14.94
N LEU A 26 -2.06 -19.73 -13.86
CA LEU A 26 -3.33 -20.47 -13.86
C LEU A 26 -4.56 -19.58 -14.10
N LEU A 27 -4.43 -18.25 -13.99
CA LEU A 27 -5.56 -17.32 -14.16
C LEU A 27 -5.95 -17.09 -15.62
N SER A 28 -5.07 -17.42 -16.57
CA SER A 28 -5.33 -17.25 -18.00
C SER A 28 -4.44 -18.18 -18.83
N GLU A 29 -5.04 -18.88 -19.79
CA GLU A 29 -4.32 -19.65 -20.81
C GLU A 29 -3.59 -18.71 -21.78
N ASP A 30 -4.24 -17.60 -22.17
CA ASP A 30 -3.63 -16.56 -23.00
C ASP A 30 -2.58 -15.78 -22.20
N LYS A 31 -1.30 -16.09 -22.48
CA LYS A 31 -0.14 -15.47 -21.85
C LYS A 31 0.13 -14.05 -22.34
N VAL A 32 -0.35 -13.69 -23.54
CA VAL A 32 -0.19 -12.35 -24.10
C VAL A 32 -1.13 -11.40 -23.36
N LEU A 33 -2.40 -11.79 -23.23
CA LEU A 33 -3.40 -11.02 -22.49
C LEU A 33 -3.02 -10.92 -21.01
N LEU A 34 -2.57 -12.03 -20.40
CA LEU A 34 -2.07 -12.04 -19.02
C LEU A 34 -0.91 -11.07 -18.82
N ASN A 35 0.09 -11.10 -19.70
CA ASN A 35 1.22 -10.19 -19.62
C ASN A 35 0.80 -8.72 -19.77
N LYS A 36 -0.15 -8.42 -20.64
CA LYS A 36 -0.71 -7.07 -20.81
C LYS A 36 -1.38 -6.59 -19.52
N SER A 37 -2.29 -7.38 -18.94
CA SER A 37 -2.96 -7.02 -17.69
C SER A 37 -1.98 -6.88 -16.51
N ILE A 38 -0.94 -7.72 -16.44
CA ILE A 38 0.13 -7.58 -15.43
C ILE A 38 0.88 -6.25 -15.60
N LEU A 39 1.25 -5.89 -16.83
CA LEU A 39 1.93 -4.63 -17.12
C LEU A 39 1.06 -3.43 -16.74
N ASP A 40 -0.23 -3.46 -17.08
CA ASP A 40 -1.17 -2.40 -16.74
C ASP A 40 -1.31 -2.22 -15.22
N LEU A 41 -1.42 -3.32 -14.47
CA LEU A 41 -1.46 -3.30 -13.00
C LEU A 41 -0.15 -2.83 -12.38
N LYS A 42 0.99 -3.23 -12.95
CA LYS A 42 2.33 -2.81 -12.51
C LYS A 42 2.56 -1.32 -12.74
N ASN A 43 2.15 -0.79 -13.89
CA ASN A 43 2.24 0.64 -14.23
C ASN A 43 1.41 1.49 -13.27
N LYS A 44 0.27 0.96 -12.80
CA LYS A 44 -0.56 1.57 -11.75
C LYS A 44 0.00 1.37 -10.33
N ARG A 45 1.15 0.71 -10.19
CA ARG A 45 1.81 0.37 -8.91
C ARG A 45 0.98 -0.51 -7.97
N LEU A 46 -0.02 -1.21 -8.50
CA LEU A 46 -0.93 -2.06 -7.71
C LEU A 46 -0.31 -3.42 -7.38
N ILE A 47 0.61 -3.90 -8.21
CA ILE A 47 1.31 -5.18 -8.03
C ILE A 47 2.80 -5.04 -8.32
N ASN A 48 3.59 -5.91 -7.71
CA ASN A 48 4.94 -6.24 -8.14
C ASN A 48 4.89 -7.51 -9.00
N ALA A 49 5.68 -7.55 -10.07
CA ALA A 49 5.71 -8.70 -10.98
C ALA A 49 7.14 -9.08 -11.35
N LYS A 50 7.41 -10.39 -11.31
CA LYS A 50 8.65 -11.02 -11.77
C LYS A 50 8.30 -12.04 -12.85
N LYS A 51 9.15 -12.11 -13.86
CA LYS A 51 9.02 -13.06 -14.97
C LYS A 51 10.15 -14.08 -14.84
N TYR A 52 9.80 -15.35 -14.87
CA TYR A 52 10.74 -16.44 -14.86
C TYR A 52 10.61 -17.25 -16.14
N THR A 53 11.75 -17.71 -16.64
CA THR A 53 11.86 -18.63 -17.77
C THR A 53 12.49 -19.91 -17.24
N SER A 54 11.74 -21.01 -17.25
CA SER A 54 12.32 -22.33 -16.99
C SER A 54 12.72 -22.99 -18.31
N ASN A 55 13.98 -23.44 -18.39
CA ASN A 55 14.52 -24.29 -19.45
C ASN A 55 14.16 -23.88 -20.90
N GLY A 56 14.05 -22.58 -21.15
CA GLY A 56 13.89 -22.00 -22.49
C GLY A 56 12.45 -21.90 -23.03
N TYR A 57 11.47 -22.59 -22.44
CA TYR A 57 10.13 -22.70 -23.02
C TYR A 57 9.02 -22.14 -22.11
N ASP A 58 9.07 -22.42 -20.81
CA ASP A 58 7.97 -22.07 -19.91
C ASP A 58 8.20 -20.72 -19.23
N LYS A 59 7.40 -19.74 -19.65
CA LYS A 59 7.33 -18.42 -19.03
C LYS A 59 6.25 -18.44 -17.94
N TYR A 60 6.65 -18.29 -16.68
CA TYR A 60 5.71 -18.06 -15.59
C TYR A 60 5.87 -16.69 -14.95
N PHE A 61 4.72 -16.15 -14.55
CA PHE A 61 4.56 -14.85 -13.94
C PHE A 61 4.33 -15.04 -12.45
N LEU A 62 5.25 -14.51 -11.67
CA LEU A 62 5.10 -14.43 -10.22
C LEU A 62 4.74 -13.00 -9.86
N CYS A 63 3.62 -12.82 -9.17
CA CYS A 63 3.11 -11.50 -8.80
C CYS A 63 2.83 -11.41 -7.30
N GLN A 64 2.93 -10.20 -6.77
CA GLN A 64 2.65 -9.87 -5.38
C GLN A 64 1.79 -8.60 -5.36
N ILE A 65 0.76 -8.55 -4.53
CA ILE A 65 -0.07 -7.36 -4.39
C ILE A 65 0.59 -6.33 -3.47
N ASN A 66 0.60 -5.06 -3.89
CA ASN A 66 1.13 -3.97 -3.09
C ASN A 66 0.07 -3.42 -2.13
N PHE A 67 0.48 -2.57 -1.19
CA PHE A 67 -0.46 -1.92 -0.27
C PHE A 67 -1.52 -1.10 -1.02
N GLU A 68 -1.11 -0.33 -2.03
CA GLU A 68 -2.00 0.43 -2.92
C GLU A 68 -2.95 -0.49 -3.69
N GLY A 69 -2.45 -1.65 -4.13
CA GLY A 69 -3.24 -2.70 -4.78
C GLY A 69 -4.36 -3.22 -3.89
N LYS A 70 -4.07 -3.44 -2.60
CA LYS A 70 -5.08 -3.88 -1.61
C LYS A 70 -6.14 -2.81 -1.39
N ILE A 71 -5.74 -1.55 -1.23
CA ILE A 71 -6.68 -0.42 -1.07
C ILE A 71 -7.59 -0.33 -2.29
N PHE A 72 -7.00 -0.34 -3.49
CA PHE A 72 -7.74 -0.26 -4.74
C PHE A 72 -8.71 -1.44 -4.88
N PHE A 73 -8.25 -2.65 -4.63
CA PHE A 73 -9.09 -3.85 -4.70
C PHE A 73 -10.28 -3.77 -3.74
N ASN A 74 -10.07 -3.33 -2.50
CA ASN A 74 -11.13 -3.16 -1.51
C ASN A 74 -12.16 -2.11 -1.95
N ALA A 75 -11.75 -1.03 -2.62
CA ALA A 75 -12.65 0.00 -3.12
C ALA A 75 -13.54 -0.48 -4.28
N ILE A 76 -13.05 -1.44 -5.10
CA ILE A 76 -13.79 -1.96 -6.26
C ILE A 76 -14.49 -3.30 -6.00
N LYS A 77 -14.18 -3.96 -4.88
CA LYS A 77 -14.77 -5.25 -4.51
C LYS A 77 -16.26 -5.02 -4.25
N PRO A 78 -17.17 -5.77 -4.90
CA PRO A 78 -18.59 -5.67 -4.60
C PRO A 78 -18.81 -5.99 -3.12
N GLU A 79 -19.51 -5.11 -2.41
CA GLU A 79 -19.99 -5.40 -1.06
C GLU A 79 -20.83 -6.69 -1.11
N GLN A 80 -20.27 -7.78 -0.60
CA GLN A 80 -21.10 -8.87 -0.13
C GLN A 80 -21.55 -8.47 1.27
N ASN A 81 -22.70 -7.80 1.36
CA ASN A 81 -23.48 -7.52 2.58
C ASN A 81 -22.67 -7.68 3.88
N LYS A 82 -21.77 -6.74 4.16
CA LYS A 82 -21.25 -6.57 5.51
C LYS A 82 -22.06 -5.44 6.12
N LYS A 83 -22.86 -5.80 7.13
CA LYS A 83 -23.50 -4.85 8.03
C LYS A 83 -22.53 -3.71 8.32
N SER A 84 -23.00 -2.50 8.06
CA SER A 84 -22.38 -1.25 8.49
C SER A 84 -21.83 -1.40 9.91
N HIS A 85 -20.51 -1.37 10.03
CA HIS A 85 -19.87 -0.90 11.24
C HIS A 85 -18.96 0.23 10.77
N ASN A 86 -19.37 1.44 11.14
CA ASN A 86 -18.70 2.69 10.86
C ASN A 86 -17.22 2.56 11.23
N ASN A 87 -16.33 2.57 10.24
CA ASN A 87 -14.91 2.84 10.48
C ASN A 87 -14.60 4.24 9.94
N SER A 88 -15.09 5.23 10.68
CA SER A 88 -14.54 6.58 10.70
C SER A 88 -13.43 6.72 11.75
N ASP A 89 -12.72 5.64 12.08
CA ASP A 89 -11.78 5.59 13.21
C ASP A 89 -10.32 5.33 12.79
N PHE A 90 -9.91 5.80 11.61
CA PHE A 90 -8.50 5.74 11.21
C PHE A 90 -7.64 6.90 11.75
N LEU A 91 -8.19 7.78 12.61
CA LEU A 91 -7.48 8.99 13.09
C LEU A 91 -7.54 9.28 14.59
N ASN A 92 -8.18 8.46 15.43
CA ASN A 92 -8.21 8.70 16.89
C ASN A 92 -7.82 7.44 17.66
N ASN A 93 -6.54 7.31 17.99
CA ASN A 93 -6.12 6.81 19.30
C ASN A 93 -4.62 7.03 19.48
N GLN A 94 -4.28 8.29 19.74
CA GLN A 94 -3.22 8.61 20.69
C GLN A 94 -3.93 8.71 22.05
N SER A 95 -3.69 7.75 22.95
CA SER A 95 -3.79 7.89 24.41
C SER A 95 -3.50 6.54 25.08
N THR A 96 -2.26 6.44 25.57
CA THR A 96 -1.84 5.96 26.90
C THR A 96 -2.65 4.88 27.62
N ASP A 97 -1.89 3.87 28.04
CA ASP A 97 -2.03 3.13 29.30
C ASP A 97 -3.26 2.22 29.45
N ASN A 98 -3.07 0.93 29.19
CA ASN A 98 -2.95 -0.04 30.29
C ASN A 98 -2.63 -1.46 29.80
N LEU A 99 -1.64 -2.03 30.46
CA LEU A 99 -1.00 -3.30 30.25
C LEU A 99 -1.78 -4.39 31.00
N LYS A 100 -2.31 -5.40 30.30
CA LYS A 100 -2.55 -6.73 30.91
C LYS A 100 -2.56 -7.86 29.87
N LEU A 101 -1.35 -8.32 29.57
CA LEU A 101 -0.91 -9.72 29.49
C LEU A 101 -1.98 -10.79 29.18
N LEU A 102 -1.93 -11.36 27.97
CA LEU A 102 -1.82 -12.82 27.79
C LEU A 102 -1.14 -13.13 26.45
N THR A 103 0.03 -13.70 26.61
CA THR A 103 1.02 -14.15 25.63
C THR A 103 0.52 -15.35 24.82
N ASN A 104 0.82 -15.37 23.51
CA ASN A 104 1.70 -16.37 22.89
C ASN A 104 1.91 -16.08 21.39
N SER A 105 3.14 -15.68 21.06
CA SER A 105 3.92 -15.85 19.80
C SER A 105 3.15 -16.11 18.50
N GLU A 106 3.35 -15.35 17.41
CA GLU A 106 4.64 -15.13 16.76
C GLU A 106 4.85 -13.69 16.27
N GLU A 107 6.05 -13.18 16.56
CA GLU A 107 6.61 -11.94 16.02
C GLU A 107 7.08 -12.12 14.58
N VAL A 108 7.19 -10.99 13.86
CA VAL A 108 8.01 -10.67 12.65
C VAL A 108 7.08 -9.89 11.71
N THR A 109 7.00 -8.55 11.70
CA THR A 109 8.06 -7.56 11.56
C THR A 109 7.46 -6.16 11.79
N LYS A 110 7.54 -5.63 13.01
CA LYS A 110 7.15 -4.23 13.34
C LYS A 110 8.38 -3.32 13.57
N SER A 111 9.48 -3.54 12.86
CA SER A 111 10.80 -2.99 13.26
C SER A 111 11.41 -1.93 12.33
N LYS A 112 10.83 -1.61 11.16
CA LYS A 112 11.44 -0.61 10.24
C LYS A 112 10.88 0.82 10.34
N LEU A 113 9.65 1.01 10.80
CA LEU A 113 9.07 2.36 10.96
C LEU A 113 9.56 3.06 12.23
N LYS A 114 9.83 2.31 13.30
CA LYS A 114 10.26 2.88 14.59
C LYS A 114 11.64 3.56 14.52
N SER A 115 12.48 3.16 13.57
CA SER A 115 13.80 3.75 13.32
C SER A 115 13.76 5.06 12.54
N LEU A 116 12.72 5.34 11.77
CA LEU A 116 12.64 6.59 10.98
C LEU A 116 12.17 7.77 11.84
N PHE A 117 11.42 7.51 12.91
CA PHE A 117 10.88 8.53 13.82
C PHE A 117 11.74 8.77 15.07
N SER A 118 12.86 8.04 15.25
CA SER A 118 13.72 8.17 16.44
C SER A 118 14.76 9.29 16.35
N ASN A 119 14.88 9.98 15.21
CA ASN A 119 15.77 11.11 15.03
C ASN A 119 14.99 12.42 14.95
N SER A 120 15.03 13.24 16.02
CA SER A 120 14.39 14.57 16.07
C SER A 120 14.82 15.50 14.94
N TRP A 121 16.00 15.29 14.33
CA TRP A 121 16.44 16.04 13.16
C TRP A 121 15.68 15.70 11.87
N PHE A 122 15.33 14.43 11.66
CA PHE A 122 14.60 14.01 10.45
C PHE A 122 13.14 14.50 10.48
N ILE A 123 12.52 14.57 11.66
CA ILE A 123 11.17 15.13 11.79
C ILE A 123 11.14 16.61 11.40
N GLY A 124 12.17 17.38 11.79
CA GLY A 124 12.30 18.79 11.47
C GLY A 124 12.46 19.03 9.97
N ILE A 125 13.38 18.31 9.32
CA ILE A 125 13.62 18.44 7.87
C ILE A 125 12.39 17.98 7.07
N SER A 126 11.73 16.89 7.49
CA SER A 126 10.52 16.41 6.82
C SER A 126 9.38 17.42 6.93
N LEU A 127 9.23 18.10 8.06
CA LEU A 127 8.18 19.11 8.26
C LEU A 127 8.43 20.35 7.40
N VAL A 128 9.68 20.80 7.29
CA VAL A 128 10.07 21.95 6.46
C VAL A 128 9.84 21.64 4.97
N VAL A 129 10.19 20.44 4.52
CA VAL A 129 9.95 20.02 3.13
C VAL A 129 8.45 19.90 2.85
N LEU A 130 7.66 19.31 3.75
CA LEU A 130 6.19 19.27 3.61
C LEU A 130 5.59 20.68 3.59
N ALA A 131 6.05 21.57 4.46
CA ALA A 131 5.58 22.95 4.54
C ALA A 131 5.93 23.73 3.27
N ALA A 132 7.13 23.57 2.73
CA ALA A 132 7.56 24.19 1.48
C ALA A 132 6.72 23.73 0.28
N ILE A 133 6.40 22.43 0.21
CA ILE A 133 5.55 21.86 -0.85
C ILE A 133 4.11 22.36 -0.74
N PHE A 134 3.57 22.49 0.47
CA PHE A 134 2.18 22.93 0.69
C PHE A 134 1.98 24.45 0.61
N SER A 135 3.05 25.26 0.68
CA SER A 135 2.89 26.64 1.13
C SER A 135 3.63 27.71 0.31
N GLY A 136 3.82 27.52 -0.99
CA GLY A 136 4.40 28.56 -1.85
C GLY A 136 3.70 29.93 -1.77
N LYS A 137 2.41 29.99 -1.37
CA LYS A 137 1.66 31.25 -1.22
C LYS A 137 1.15 31.57 0.19
N ARG A 138 0.94 30.56 1.05
CA ARG A 138 0.38 30.75 2.41
C ARG A 138 1.45 30.97 3.48
N VAL A 139 2.62 30.35 3.37
CA VAL A 139 3.71 30.52 4.35
C VAL A 139 4.40 31.86 4.16
N MET A 140 4.44 32.42 2.94
CA MET A 140 4.99 33.76 2.72
C MET A 140 4.21 34.84 3.49
N ASN A 141 2.87 34.74 3.55
CA ASN A 141 2.06 35.64 4.37
C ASN A 141 2.28 35.43 5.88
N PHE A 142 2.56 34.20 6.32
CA PHE A 142 2.82 33.90 7.73
C PHE A 142 4.20 34.42 8.17
N ILE A 143 5.22 34.28 7.30
CA ILE A 143 6.56 34.82 7.55
C ILE A 143 6.52 36.35 7.55
N ASN A 144 5.83 36.99 6.60
CA ASN A 144 5.71 38.45 6.58
C ASN A 144 4.99 38.98 7.82
N ASN A 145 3.91 38.33 8.27
CA ASN A 145 3.24 38.73 9.52
C ASN A 145 4.10 38.57 10.78
N ILE A 146 5.07 37.67 10.79
CA ILE A 146 6.02 37.52 11.91
C ILE A 146 7.15 38.54 11.80
N LEU A 147 7.60 38.87 10.59
CA LEU A 147 8.65 39.86 10.35
C LEU A 147 8.16 41.30 10.62
N ASP A 148 6.90 41.60 10.30
CA ASP A 148 6.31 42.94 10.51
C ASP A 148 5.87 43.17 11.98
N GLY A 149 5.91 42.12 12.81
CA GLY A 149 5.55 42.17 14.23
C GLY A 149 6.74 42.27 15.19
N LEU A 150 7.96 42.45 14.67
CA LEU A 150 9.22 42.55 15.41
C LEU A 150 9.89 43.90 15.12
#